data_AF-A0A9Q0ER98-F1
#
_entry.id   AF-A0A9Q0ER98-F1
#
_cell.length_a   1.000
_cell.length_b   1.000
_cell.length_c   1.000
_cell.angle_alpha   90.00
_cell.angle_beta   90.00
_cell.angle_gamma   90.00
#
_symmetry.space_group_name_H-M   'P 1'
#
loop_
_entity.id
_entity.type
_entity.pdbx_description
1 polymer ?
#
loop_
_entity_poly.entity_id
_entity_poly.type
_entity_poly.pdbx_seq_one_letter_code
_entity_poly.pdbx_strand_id
1 'polypeptide(L)'
;MIPPKFLVYRGPRSDANVPSEVWRPKKSGGELFKNGYRVRRQHLVQPQVGGPYRSVLSSWGLRFLRALRLIQFSEILQFLNILKTSNSIKLVNLCSIFISTWLTAAGFIHLVENSGDPWEDFKNSQDLSYWECVYLLMVTMSTVGYGDVYAKTTLGRLFMVFFILGGLAMFASYVPEIIELIGNRKKYGGSYSAVNGRK
;
A
#
# COMPACT_ATOMS: atom_id res chain seq x y z
N MET A 1 -31.17 -50.64 15.68
CA MET A 1 -30.67 -49.38 15.11
C MET A 1 -29.39 -49.67 14.35
N ILE A 2 -29.40 -49.57 13.01
CA ILE A 2 -28.25 -49.86 12.13
C ILE A 2 -27.55 -48.54 11.82
N PRO A 3 -26.22 -48.41 11.97
CA PRO A 3 -25.52 -47.16 11.68
C PRO A 3 -25.45 -46.90 10.16
N PRO A 4 -25.64 -45.65 9.70
CA PRO A 4 -25.57 -45.32 8.28
C PRO A 4 -24.13 -45.40 7.76
N LYS A 5 -23.94 -46.01 6.60
CA LYS A 5 -22.64 -46.11 5.92
C LYS A 5 -22.30 -44.74 5.28
N PHE A 6 -21.13 -44.18 5.60
CA PHE A 6 -20.65 -42.92 5.04
C PHE A 6 -19.74 -43.18 3.85
N LEU A 7 -20.04 -42.53 2.71
CA LEU A 7 -19.21 -42.61 1.51
C LEU A 7 -18.35 -41.34 1.43
N VAL A 8 -17.08 -41.45 1.82
CA VAL A 8 -16.10 -40.35 1.76
C VAL A 8 -15.42 -40.40 0.39
N TYR A 9 -15.66 -39.40 -0.44
CA TYR A 9 -15.03 -39.29 -1.76
C TYR A 9 -13.60 -38.78 -1.57
N ARG A 10 -12.61 -39.67 -1.65
CA ARG A 10 -11.19 -39.31 -1.62
C ARG A 10 -10.80 -38.96 -3.06
N GLY A 11 -10.53 -37.68 -3.33
CA GLY A 11 -9.97 -37.26 -4.62
C GLY A 11 -8.62 -37.93 -4.88
N PRO A 12 -8.19 -38.06 -6.15
CA PRO A 12 -6.93 -38.72 -6.48
C PRO A 12 -5.77 -37.96 -5.82
N ARG A 13 -4.95 -38.68 -5.06
CA ARG A 13 -3.66 -38.18 -4.57
C ARG A 13 -2.76 -37.97 -5.77
N SER A 14 -2.12 -36.81 -5.82
CA SER A 14 -1.11 -36.41 -6.80
C SER A 14 0.20 -37.14 -6.59
N ASP A 15 0.17 -38.47 -6.58
CA ASP A 15 1.37 -39.32 -6.60
C ASP A 15 1.43 -40.00 -7.97
N ALA A 16 2.63 -39.98 -8.55
CA ALA A 16 2.92 -40.25 -9.95
C ALA A 16 2.45 -41.63 -10.48
N ASN A 17 2.19 -41.67 -11.80
CA ASN A 17 2.00 -42.84 -12.67
C ASN A 17 0.70 -43.67 -12.50
N VAL A 18 -0.41 -43.17 -13.06
CA VAL A 18 -1.57 -44.02 -13.40
C VAL A 18 -1.99 -43.77 -14.86
N PRO A 19 -2.16 -44.80 -15.71
CA PRO A 19 -2.60 -44.63 -17.09
C PRO A 19 -4.02 -44.07 -17.16
N SER A 20 -4.21 -43.07 -18.02
CA SER A 20 -5.48 -42.41 -18.28
C SER A 20 -6.39 -43.30 -19.14
N GLU A 21 -7.16 -44.24 -18.57
CA GLU A 21 -8.36 -44.83 -19.20
C GLU A 21 -9.17 -45.67 -18.19
N VAL A 22 -9.97 -45.04 -17.32
CA VAL A 22 -11.17 -45.70 -16.76
C VAL A 22 -12.24 -44.63 -16.52
N TRP A 23 -13.06 -44.34 -17.54
CA TRP A 23 -14.30 -43.58 -17.36
C TRP A 23 -15.32 -44.46 -16.61
N ARG A 24 -15.32 -44.39 -15.27
CA ARG A 24 -16.42 -44.95 -14.46
C ARG A 24 -17.62 -44.00 -14.51
N PRO A 25 -18.83 -44.45 -14.86
CA PRO A 25 -20.02 -43.60 -14.87
C PRO A 25 -20.26 -43.02 -13.48
N LYS A 26 -20.42 -41.70 -13.37
CA LYS A 26 -20.87 -41.03 -12.14
C LYS A 26 -22.26 -41.58 -11.79
N LYS A 27 -22.37 -42.34 -10.71
CA LYS A 27 -23.68 -42.73 -10.17
C LYS A 27 -24.45 -41.47 -9.77
N SER A 28 -25.65 -41.31 -10.33
CA SER A 28 -26.54 -40.18 -10.04
C SER A 28 -26.89 -40.16 -8.55
N GLY A 29 -26.85 -38.99 -7.93
CA GLY A 29 -27.03 -38.81 -6.48
C GLY A 29 -28.32 -39.42 -5.92
N GLY A 30 -29.34 -39.63 -6.76
CA GLY A 30 -30.59 -40.31 -6.40
C GLY A 30 -30.44 -41.79 -6.05
N GLU A 31 -29.50 -42.53 -6.64
CA GLU A 31 -29.27 -43.95 -6.31
C GLU A 31 -28.57 -44.13 -4.96
N LEU A 32 -27.72 -43.17 -4.57
CA LEU A 32 -26.97 -43.22 -3.31
C LEU A 32 -27.90 -43.01 -2.11
N PHE A 33 -28.93 -42.18 -2.24
CA PHE A 33 -29.94 -41.96 -1.21
C PHE A 33 -30.85 -43.18 -0.99
N LYS A 34 -31.26 -43.89 -2.06
CA LYS A 34 -32.08 -45.11 -1.93
C LYS A 34 -31.37 -46.24 -1.18
N ASN A 35 -30.05 -46.32 -1.28
CA ASN A 35 -29.23 -47.33 -0.59
C ASN A 35 -28.76 -46.89 0.82
N GLY A 36 -29.33 -45.84 1.40
CA GLY A 36 -29.09 -45.42 2.78
C GLY A 36 -27.76 -44.67 3.02
N TYR A 37 -27.08 -44.22 1.95
CA TYR A 37 -25.86 -43.42 2.09
C TYR A 37 -26.19 -41.94 2.28
N ARG A 38 -25.81 -41.37 3.42
CA ARG A 38 -25.93 -39.92 3.68
C ARG A 38 -24.65 -39.23 3.21
N VAL A 39 -24.73 -38.53 2.09
CA VAL A 39 -23.58 -37.78 1.53
C VAL A 39 -23.33 -36.55 2.40
N ARG A 40 -22.25 -36.57 3.18
CA ARG A 40 -21.77 -35.39 3.92
C ARG A 40 -21.04 -34.50 2.91
N ARG A 41 -21.64 -33.39 2.48
CA ARG A 41 -20.91 -32.34 1.75
C ARG A 41 -19.80 -31.84 2.67
N GLN A 42 -18.57 -32.30 2.46
CA GLN A 42 -17.41 -31.58 2.96
C GLN A 42 -17.45 -30.20 2.33
N HIS A 43 -17.28 -29.17 3.16
CA HIS A 43 -17.01 -27.82 2.70
C HIS A 43 -15.84 -27.92 1.72
N LEU A 44 -16.16 -27.82 0.43
CA LEU A 44 -15.15 -27.67 -0.60
C LEU A 44 -14.46 -26.35 -0.28
N VAL A 45 -13.27 -26.43 0.29
CA VAL A 45 -12.27 -25.37 0.14
C VAL A 45 -12.15 -25.21 -1.36
N GLN A 46 -12.77 -24.16 -1.89
CA GLN A 46 -12.66 -23.84 -3.30
C GLN A 46 -11.16 -23.71 -3.59
N PRO A 47 -10.61 -24.44 -4.57
CA PRO A 47 -9.29 -24.09 -5.06
C PRO A 47 -9.42 -22.66 -5.55
N GLN A 48 -8.65 -21.75 -4.95
CA GLN A 48 -8.47 -20.39 -5.42
C GLN A 48 -7.82 -20.48 -6.80
N VAL A 49 -8.65 -20.69 -7.85
CA VAL A 49 -8.23 -20.49 -9.23
C VAL A 49 -8.24 -18.98 -9.46
N GLY A 50 -7.32 -18.30 -8.77
CA GLY A 50 -6.96 -16.92 -9.06
C GLY A 50 -6.19 -16.94 -10.37
N GLY A 51 -6.90 -16.82 -11.49
CA GLY A 51 -6.25 -16.54 -12.76
C GLY A 51 -5.41 -15.26 -12.65
N PRO A 52 -4.21 -15.20 -13.24
CA PRO A 52 -3.25 -14.09 -13.08
C PRO A 52 -3.72 -12.75 -13.68
N TYR A 53 -4.94 -12.71 -14.23
CA TYR A 53 -5.47 -11.57 -14.99
C TYR A 53 -6.56 -10.76 -14.28
N ARG A 54 -6.98 -11.12 -13.05
CA ARG A 54 -8.11 -10.42 -12.37
C ARG A 54 -7.72 -9.29 -11.42
N SER A 55 -6.45 -9.10 -11.05
CA SER A 55 -6.05 -8.03 -10.12
C SER A 55 -5.34 -6.85 -10.79
N VAL A 56 -4.69 -7.04 -11.95
CA VAL A 56 -3.81 -6.03 -12.56
C VAL A 56 -4.57 -4.88 -13.24
N LEU A 57 -5.83 -5.10 -13.65
CA LEU A 57 -6.69 -4.10 -14.30
C LEU A 57 -7.99 -3.81 -13.55
N SER A 58 -8.04 -4.07 -12.24
CA SER A 58 -9.12 -3.50 -11.43
C SER A 58 -8.93 -1.97 -11.37
N SER A 59 -10.02 -1.22 -11.49
CA SER A 59 -10.20 0.25 -11.49
C SER A 59 -9.59 1.02 -10.27
N TRP A 60 -8.65 0.39 -9.58
CA TRP A 60 -8.00 0.79 -8.34
C TRP A 60 -6.51 1.09 -8.48
N GLY A 61 -5.86 0.70 -9.59
CA GLY A 61 -4.40 0.81 -9.76
C GLY A 61 -3.85 2.25 -9.70
N LEU A 62 -4.44 3.20 -10.43
CA LEU A 62 -3.96 4.60 -10.47
C LEU A 62 -4.65 5.53 -9.46
N ARG A 63 -5.43 5.00 -8.51
CA ARG A 63 -6.16 5.85 -7.54
C ARG A 63 -5.23 6.64 -6.64
N PHE A 64 -4.00 6.18 -6.43
CA PHE A 64 -2.99 6.94 -5.68
C PHE A 64 -2.57 8.22 -6.40
N LEU A 65 -2.69 8.33 -7.73
CA LEU A 65 -2.47 9.60 -8.43
C LEU A 65 -3.45 10.69 -7.99
N ARG A 66 -4.55 10.35 -7.30
CA ARG A 66 -5.40 11.35 -6.65
C ARG A 66 -4.65 12.09 -5.53
N ALA A 67 -3.62 11.51 -4.93
CA ALA A 67 -2.78 12.19 -3.95
C ALA A 67 -1.98 13.36 -4.56
N LEU A 68 -1.74 13.37 -5.89
CA LEU A 68 -1.17 14.53 -6.59
C LEU A 68 -2.09 15.76 -6.51
N ARG A 69 -3.42 15.58 -6.34
CA ARG A 69 -4.34 16.70 -6.12
C ARG A 69 -4.10 17.41 -4.78
N LEU A 70 -3.34 16.83 -3.85
CA LEU A 70 -2.95 17.53 -2.62
C LEU A 70 -1.99 18.70 -2.90
N ILE A 71 -1.36 18.77 -4.07
CA ILE A 71 -0.62 19.97 -4.51
C ILE A 71 -1.56 21.17 -4.60
N GLN A 72 -2.76 20.99 -5.15
CA GLN A 72 -3.77 22.04 -5.29
C GLN A 72 -4.33 22.51 -3.93
N PHE A 73 -4.10 21.76 -2.84
CA PHE A 73 -4.58 22.13 -1.52
C PHE A 73 -3.92 23.42 -1.00
N SER A 74 -2.63 23.66 -1.32
CA SER A 74 -1.98 24.92 -0.94
C SER A 74 -2.57 26.11 -1.72
N GLU A 75 -2.94 25.92 -2.98
CA GLU A 75 -3.60 26.94 -3.81
C GLU A 75 -5.00 27.26 -3.29
N ILE A 76 -5.77 26.24 -2.88
CA ILE A 76 -7.12 26.42 -2.31
C ILE A 76 -7.05 27.19 -0.98
N LEU A 77 -6.07 26.90 -0.12
CA LEU A 77 -5.89 27.64 1.14
C LEU A 77 -5.54 29.12 0.95
N GLN A 78 -4.83 29.45 -0.14
CA GLN A 78 -4.57 30.83 -0.53
C GLN A 78 -5.85 31.51 -1.03
N PHE A 79 -6.65 30.81 -1.84
CA PHE A 79 -7.94 31.30 -2.32
C PHE A 79 -8.92 31.59 -1.18
N LEU A 80 -8.91 30.79 -0.11
CA LEU A 80 -9.75 30.98 1.08
C LEU A 80 -9.31 32.15 1.98
N ASN A 81 -8.25 32.89 1.63
CA ASN A 81 -7.71 34.04 2.38
C ASN A 81 -7.38 33.75 3.86
N ILE A 82 -7.16 32.47 4.18
CA ILE A 82 -6.76 32.00 5.52
C ILE A 82 -5.28 32.30 5.75
N LEU A 83 -4.45 32.14 4.71
CA LEU A 83 -3.01 32.39 4.74
C LEU A 83 -2.73 33.82 4.25
N LYS A 84 -2.67 34.76 5.20
CA LYS A 84 -2.46 36.19 4.87
C LYS A 84 -0.98 36.58 4.75
N THR A 85 -0.08 35.81 5.35
CA THR A 85 1.36 36.10 5.38
C THR A 85 2.10 35.29 4.32
N SER A 86 2.94 35.94 3.51
CA SER A 86 3.76 35.27 2.47
C SER A 86 4.57 34.09 3.01
N ASN A 87 5.14 34.23 4.21
CA ASN A 87 5.86 33.19 4.93
C ASN A 87 4.99 31.94 5.18
N SER A 88 3.75 32.12 5.64
CA SER A 88 2.83 31.01 5.88
C SER A 88 2.39 30.32 4.59
N ILE A 89 2.25 31.08 3.49
CA ILE A 89 1.93 30.53 2.17
C ILE A 89 3.07 29.64 1.67
N LYS A 90 4.32 30.14 1.72
CA LYS A 90 5.52 29.35 1.33
C LYS A 90 5.60 28.06 2.16
N LEU A 91 5.46 28.15 3.49
CA LEU A 91 5.50 26.99 4.37
C LEU A 91 4.43 25.95 4.03
N VAL A 92 3.18 26.38 3.85
CA VAL A 92 2.08 25.45 3.52
C VAL A 92 2.30 24.80 2.17
N ASN A 93 2.82 25.54 1.19
CA ASN A 93 3.14 24.99 -0.12
C ASN A 93 4.26 23.94 -0.05
N LEU A 94 5.31 24.21 0.72
CA LEU A 94 6.40 23.26 0.96
C LEU A 94 5.87 21.97 1.61
N CYS A 95 5.08 22.11 2.68
CA CYS A 95 4.47 20.97 3.36
C CYS A 95 3.51 20.18 2.46
N SER A 96 2.70 20.85 1.63
CA SER A 96 1.76 20.18 0.73
C SER A 96 2.49 19.38 -0.34
N ILE A 97 3.53 19.95 -0.95
CA ILE A 97 4.37 19.27 -1.96
C ILE A 97 5.07 18.06 -1.34
N PHE A 98 5.62 18.20 -0.12
CA PHE A 98 6.28 17.10 0.58
C PHE A 98 5.33 15.93 0.87
N ILE A 99 4.18 16.21 1.50
CA ILE A 99 3.20 15.17 1.85
C ILE A 99 2.59 14.54 0.60
N SER A 100 2.30 15.34 -0.43
CA SER A 100 1.76 14.85 -1.69
C SER A 100 2.74 13.91 -2.41
N THR A 101 4.01 14.30 -2.49
CA THR A 101 5.06 13.49 -3.12
C THR A 101 5.26 12.19 -2.35
N TRP A 102 5.29 12.24 -1.01
CA TRP A 102 5.43 11.06 -0.16
C TRP A 102 4.29 10.05 -0.34
N LEU A 103 3.02 10.51 -0.28
CA LEU A 103 1.87 9.63 -0.45
C LEU A 103 1.76 9.09 -1.88
N THR A 104 2.11 9.90 -2.89
CA THR A 104 2.12 9.46 -4.29
C THR A 104 3.19 8.39 -4.51
N ALA A 105 4.38 8.58 -3.95
CA ALA A 105 5.46 7.59 -4.00
C ALA A 105 5.07 6.29 -3.29
N ALA A 106 4.37 6.36 -2.15
CA ALA A 106 3.91 5.17 -1.42
C ALA A 106 2.91 4.37 -2.25
N GLY A 107 1.98 5.07 -2.91
CA GLY A 107 1.02 4.44 -3.82
C GLY A 107 1.66 3.85 -5.08
N PHE A 108 2.72 4.49 -5.60
CA PHE A 108 3.49 3.97 -6.72
C PHE A 108 4.20 2.66 -6.34
N ILE A 109 4.92 2.64 -5.21
CA ILE A 109 5.56 1.42 -4.69
C ILE A 109 4.53 0.32 -4.42
N HIS A 110 3.40 0.65 -3.80
CA HIS A 110 2.31 -0.30 -3.57
C HIS A 110 1.78 -0.90 -4.88
N LEU A 111 1.63 -0.09 -5.93
CA LEU A 111 1.21 -0.60 -7.24
C LEU A 111 2.27 -1.54 -7.83
N VAL A 112 3.54 -1.13 -7.81
CA VAL A 112 4.64 -1.87 -8.42
C VAL A 112 4.88 -3.20 -7.71
N GLU A 113 4.93 -3.22 -6.38
CA GLU A 113 5.18 -4.44 -5.59
C GLU A 113 4.00 -5.42 -5.69
N ASN A 114 2.75 -4.94 -5.67
CA ASN A 114 1.58 -5.81 -5.83
C ASN A 114 1.40 -6.31 -7.27
N SER A 115 1.87 -5.56 -8.27
CA SER A 115 1.80 -5.99 -9.67
C SER A 115 2.90 -7.00 -10.00
N GLY A 116 4.12 -6.78 -9.49
CA GLY A 116 5.31 -7.56 -9.83
C GLY A 116 6.02 -7.07 -11.10
N ASP A 117 7.21 -7.62 -11.36
CA ASP A 117 8.02 -7.26 -12.54
C ASP A 117 7.49 -7.95 -13.82
N PRO A 118 7.25 -7.19 -14.92
CA PRO A 118 6.80 -7.77 -16.19
C PRO A 118 7.80 -8.75 -16.82
N TRP A 119 9.08 -8.60 -16.50
CA TRP A 119 10.20 -9.35 -17.08
C TRP A 119 10.38 -10.74 -16.45
N GLU A 120 9.76 -10.99 -15.30
CA GLU A 120 9.84 -12.24 -14.53
C GLU A 120 8.48 -12.95 -14.47
N ASP A 121 7.63 -12.75 -15.50
CA ASP A 121 6.25 -13.26 -15.57
C ASP A 121 5.40 -12.91 -14.33
N PHE A 122 5.66 -11.76 -13.69
CA PHE A 122 4.98 -11.33 -12.45
C PHE A 122 5.11 -12.31 -11.27
N LYS A 123 6.13 -13.19 -11.26
CA LYS A 123 6.35 -14.15 -10.16
C LYS A 123 6.85 -13.49 -8.88
N ASN A 124 7.50 -12.33 -8.99
CA ASN A 124 8.08 -11.59 -7.87
C ASN A 124 7.10 -10.55 -7.29
N SER A 125 5.80 -10.86 -7.26
CA SER A 125 4.81 -10.02 -6.62
C SER A 125 4.86 -10.20 -5.10
N GLN A 126 4.70 -9.09 -4.38
CA GLN A 126 4.61 -9.08 -2.94
C GLN A 126 3.36 -8.32 -2.54
N ASP A 127 2.43 -9.02 -1.88
CA ASP A 127 1.24 -8.40 -1.30
C ASP A 127 1.66 -7.54 -0.10
N LEU A 128 1.85 -6.24 -0.35
CA LEU A 128 2.08 -5.22 0.65
C LEU A 128 0.83 -4.36 0.79
N SER A 129 0.44 -4.10 2.04
CA SER A 129 -0.58 -3.12 2.33
C SER A 129 -0.07 -1.71 2.02
N TYR A 130 -0.97 -0.81 1.63
CA TYR A 130 -0.63 0.59 1.38
C TYR A 130 0.07 1.24 2.59
N TRP A 131 -0.36 0.91 3.82
CA TRP A 131 0.24 1.44 5.03
C TRP A 131 1.67 0.94 5.29
N GLU A 132 1.99 -0.30 4.87
CA GLU A 132 3.35 -0.83 4.94
C GLU A 132 4.27 -0.11 3.95
N CYS A 133 3.75 0.26 2.78
CA CYS A 133 4.48 1.07 1.80
C CYS A 133 4.72 2.51 2.30
N VAL A 134 3.73 3.11 2.97
CA VAL A 134 3.87 4.42 3.63
C VAL A 134 4.94 4.35 4.72
N TYR A 135 4.92 3.30 5.53
CA TYR A 135 5.93 3.03 6.56
C TYR A 135 7.33 2.86 5.96
N LEU A 136 7.48 2.03 4.92
CA LEU A 136 8.72 1.83 4.19
C LEU A 136 9.31 3.17 3.72
N LEU A 137 8.51 4.03 3.10
CA LEU A 137 8.98 5.33 2.64
C LEU A 137 9.29 6.29 3.77
N MET A 138 8.55 6.26 4.89
CA MET A 138 8.87 7.07 6.07
C MET A 138 10.23 6.68 6.66
N VAL A 139 10.46 5.38 6.86
CA VAL A 139 11.72 4.82 7.38
C VAL A 139 12.89 5.10 6.44
N THR A 140 12.64 5.10 5.13
CA THR A 140 13.65 5.42 4.11
C THR A 140 13.98 6.91 4.07
N MET A 141 12.97 7.80 4.07
CA MET A 141 13.18 9.25 4.07
C MET A 141 13.85 9.75 5.35
N SER A 142 13.53 9.14 6.49
CA SER A 142 14.20 9.42 7.76
C SER A 142 15.62 8.83 7.84
N THR A 143 16.07 8.12 6.80
CA THR A 143 17.38 7.45 6.72
C THR A 143 17.63 6.40 7.81
N VAL A 144 16.56 5.92 8.45
CA VAL A 144 16.64 4.90 9.51
C VAL A 144 16.90 3.53 8.89
N GLY A 145 16.15 3.16 7.85
CA GLY A 145 16.41 1.96 7.05
C GLY A 145 16.45 0.64 7.84
N TYR A 146 15.41 0.32 8.63
CA TYR A 146 15.36 -0.92 9.40
C TYR A 146 15.53 -2.20 8.57
N GLY A 147 15.05 -2.19 7.32
CA GLY A 147 15.14 -3.32 6.39
C GLY A 147 14.17 -4.47 6.70
N ASP A 148 13.19 -4.25 7.59
CA ASP A 148 12.09 -5.16 7.90
C ASP A 148 11.11 -5.30 6.74
N VAL A 149 10.76 -4.17 6.13
CA VAL A 149 10.00 -4.08 4.88
C VAL A 149 10.93 -3.48 3.83
N TYR A 150 10.96 -4.08 2.64
CA TYR A 150 11.77 -3.59 1.52
C TYR A 150 11.15 -3.99 0.17
N ALA A 151 11.47 -3.23 -0.87
CA ALA A 151 11.03 -3.49 -2.23
C ALA A 151 11.78 -4.70 -2.82
N LYS A 152 11.05 -5.75 -3.19
CA LYS A 152 11.64 -6.94 -3.81
C LYS A 152 11.73 -6.82 -5.31
N THR A 153 10.81 -6.08 -5.92
CA THR A 153 10.76 -5.89 -7.38
C THR A 153 11.93 -5.03 -7.87
N THR A 154 12.38 -5.31 -9.09
CA THR A 154 13.46 -4.57 -9.74
C THR A 154 13.02 -3.13 -10.01
N LEU A 155 11.78 -2.95 -10.47
CA LEU A 155 11.18 -1.62 -10.67
C LEU A 155 11.04 -0.84 -9.36
N GLY A 156 10.63 -1.51 -8.27
CA GLY A 156 10.51 -0.90 -6.95
C GLY A 156 11.87 -0.42 -6.43
N ARG A 157 12.92 -1.24 -6.56
CA ARG A 157 14.29 -0.83 -6.17
C ARG A 157 14.81 0.35 -6.98
N LEU A 158 14.60 0.34 -8.30
CA LEU A 158 14.99 1.45 -9.16
C LEU A 158 14.29 2.75 -8.75
N PHE A 159 12.98 2.67 -8.47
CA PHE A 159 12.23 3.81 -7.97
C PHE A 159 12.76 4.33 -6.64
N MET A 160 13.11 3.44 -5.69
CA MET A 160 13.67 3.84 -4.40
C MET A 160 14.97 4.63 -4.55
N VAL A 161 15.84 4.26 -5.50
CA VAL A 161 17.07 5.01 -5.78
C VAL A 161 16.75 6.43 -6.27
N PHE A 162 15.87 6.56 -7.26
CA PHE A 162 15.46 7.88 -7.76
C PHE A 162 14.75 8.72 -6.70
N PHE A 163 13.94 8.08 -5.85
CA PHE A 163 13.23 8.73 -4.76
C PHE A 163 14.19 9.30 -3.72
N ILE A 164 15.26 8.58 -3.35
CA ILE A 164 16.28 9.07 -2.42
C ILE A 164 17.02 10.28 -3.02
N LEU A 165 17.42 10.21 -4.28
CA LEU A 165 18.08 11.33 -4.98
C LEU A 165 17.17 12.55 -5.09
N GLY A 166 15.90 12.35 -5.47
CA GLY A 166 14.89 13.42 -5.55
C GLY A 166 14.58 14.02 -4.18
N GLY A 167 14.50 13.18 -3.14
CA GLY A 167 14.31 13.62 -1.75
C GLY A 167 15.44 14.51 -1.26
N LEU A 168 16.69 14.18 -1.59
CA LEU A 168 17.86 15.00 -1.26
C LEU A 168 17.82 16.37 -1.99
N ALA A 169 17.45 16.38 -3.26
CA ALA A 169 17.31 17.62 -4.04
C ALA A 169 16.19 18.52 -3.50
N MET A 170 15.04 17.95 -3.12
CA MET A 170 13.98 18.70 -2.45
C MET A 170 14.43 19.23 -1.10
N PHE A 171 15.14 18.43 -0.30
CA PHE A 171 15.66 18.86 0.99
C PHE A 171 16.58 20.07 0.86
N ALA A 172 17.51 20.06 -0.10
CA ALA A 172 18.40 21.19 -0.36
C ALA A 172 17.64 22.49 -0.71
N SER A 173 16.51 22.36 -1.43
CA SER A 173 15.64 23.49 -1.78
C SER A 173 14.82 24.01 -0.59
N TYR A 174 14.50 23.14 0.36
CA TYR A 174 13.66 23.47 1.53
C TYR A 174 14.40 24.16 2.65
N VAL A 175 15.71 23.90 2.79
CA VAL A 175 16.55 24.49 3.87
C VAL A 175 16.49 26.03 3.90
N PRO A 176 16.69 26.76 2.77
CA PRO A 176 16.63 28.22 2.77
C PRO A 176 15.26 28.77 3.20
N GLU A 177 14.18 28.15 2.73
CA GLU A 177 12.81 28.57 3.08
C GLU A 177 12.56 28.41 4.58
N ILE A 178 12.95 27.27 5.16
CA ILE A 178 12.80 27.03 6.60
C ILE A 178 13.62 28.02 7.42
N ILE A 179 14.83 28.36 6.98
CA ILE A 179 15.68 29.37 7.65
C ILE A 179 15.00 30.75 7.63
N GLU A 180 14.44 31.17 6.50
CA GLU A 180 13.72 32.44 6.37
C GLU A 180 12.51 32.48 7.34
N LEU A 181 11.82 31.36 7.51
CA LEU A 181 10.67 31.24 8.41
C LEU A 181 11.05 31.32 9.89
N ILE A 182 12.11 30.61 10.30
CA ILE A 182 12.56 30.58 11.69
C ILE A 182 13.25 31.90 12.07
N GLY A 183 14.04 32.48 11.15
CA GLY A 183 14.81 33.70 11.36
C GLY A 183 13.95 34.95 11.59
N ASN A 184 12.68 34.94 11.17
CA ASN A 184 11.78 36.09 11.29
C ASN A 184 11.08 36.20 12.66
N ARG A 185 11.44 35.35 13.64
CA ARG A 185 10.93 35.47 15.01
C ARG A 185 11.57 36.68 15.69
N LYS A 186 10.77 37.69 16.04
CA LYS A 186 11.23 38.86 16.80
C LYS A 186 11.79 38.42 18.16
N LYS A 187 13.11 38.46 18.31
CA LYS A 187 13.82 38.12 19.57
C LYS A 187 13.48 39.07 20.71
N TYR A 188 13.17 40.33 20.40
CA TYR A 188 12.75 41.35 21.35
C TYR A 188 11.24 41.58 21.26
N GLY A 189 10.47 40.50 21.41
CA GLY A 189 9.01 40.55 21.55
C GLY A 189 8.65 40.37 23.02
N GLY A 190 7.97 41.35 23.60
CA GLY A 190 7.51 41.31 24.99
C GLY A 190 7.13 42.70 25.49
N SER A 191 6.14 42.76 26.37
CA SER A 191 5.79 44.01 27.06
C SER A 191 6.62 44.15 28.33
N TYR A 192 7.04 45.38 28.67
CA TYR A 192 7.71 45.66 29.93
C TYR A 192 6.77 45.32 31.09
N SER A 193 7.16 44.37 31.94
CA SER A 193 6.44 44.06 33.17
C SER A 193 6.98 44.99 34.27
N ALA A 194 6.23 46.05 34.59
CA ALA A 194 6.59 46.94 35.68
C ALA A 194 6.55 46.18 37.02
N VAL A 195 7.71 46.04 37.66
CA VAL A 195 7.81 45.47 39.01
C VAL A 195 7.51 46.58 40.01
N ASN A 196 6.46 46.41 40.81
CA ASN A 196 6.07 47.39 41.82
C ASN A 196 7.07 47.33 42.98
N GLY A 197 7.91 48.36 43.12
CA GLY A 197 8.88 48.46 44.22
C GLY A 197 8.14 48.54 45.56
N ARG A 198 8.53 47.70 46.52
CA ARG A 198 8.06 47.83 47.91
C ARG A 198 8.56 49.17 48.46
N LYS A 199 7.62 50.02 48.86
CA LYS A 199 7.87 51.27 49.57
C LYS A 199 8.44 51.01 50.97
#